data_AF-A0A7C3NI37-F1
#
_entry.id   AF-A0A7C3NI37-F1
#
_cell.length_a   1.000
_cell.length_b   1.000
_cell.length_c   1.000
_cell.angle_alpha   90.00
_cell.angle_beta   90.00
_cell.angle_gamma   90.00
#
_symmetry.space_group_name_H-M   'P 1'
#
loop_
_entity.id
_entity.type
_entity.pdbx_description
1 polymer ?
#
loop_
_entity_poly.entity_id
_entity_poly.type
_entity_poly.pdbx_seq_one_letter_code
_entity_poly.pdbx_strand_id
1 'polypeptide(L)'
;METKQKYGGKIKSLDESGRGSVVFSTTGVVDKDNDVTLSGAFGSQFCAMVPAHQWTEAPIGKGKIYEDGNEAIFDFQMNLETTSGRDWHASLKWDYEHPPALQQYSYGFNVKEYSFGEFEGQRVRFLKKLEVFEVSPVLVGAGVNTRTLDLKRGRSQQSEWRSAEKTLAKVRGFFLHEQFQAMQKKLVKQRANLLAAEFNALTKSRYVETHHGGDFFDQCFSIASTISKALGVKTPRLRFFRDARRDERGDFTYDIPVLGRADPETKTVWVKDGQHGAELVDTVAHEISHCYGANEDQAAAFGRKIAREWNL
;
A
#
# COMPACT_ATOMS: atom_id res chain seq x y z
N MET A 1 -3.39 58.49 23.81
CA MET A 1 -2.61 57.46 24.53
C MET A 1 -3.35 56.15 24.36
N GLU A 2 -2.81 55.25 23.56
CA GLU A 2 -3.38 53.92 23.33
C GLU A 2 -3.10 53.01 24.52
N THR A 3 -4.16 52.45 25.10
CA THR A 3 -4.06 51.50 26.21
C THR A 3 -3.75 50.11 25.64
N LYS A 4 -2.47 49.73 25.63
CA LYS A 4 -2.04 48.34 25.33
C LYS A 4 -2.60 47.38 26.40
N GLN A 5 -3.58 46.57 26.02
CA GLN A 5 -4.02 45.41 26.80
C GLN A 5 -2.92 44.35 26.77
N LYS A 6 -2.22 44.16 27.90
CA LYS A 6 -1.33 43.01 28.11
C LYS A 6 -2.17 41.74 28.28
N TYR A 7 -2.28 40.93 27.23
CA TYR A 7 -2.72 39.53 27.36
C TYR A 7 -1.55 38.66 27.81
N GLY A 8 -1.22 38.76 29.10
CA GLY A 8 -0.36 37.81 29.80
C GLY A 8 -1.19 36.62 30.28
N GLY A 9 -1.69 35.79 29.37
CA GLY A 9 -2.32 34.52 29.70
C GLY A 9 -1.30 33.39 29.67
N LYS A 10 -0.98 32.79 30.82
CA LYS A 10 -0.28 31.50 30.87
C LYS A 10 -1.11 30.46 30.08
N ILE A 11 -0.62 30.08 28.90
CA ILE A 11 -1.16 28.97 28.10
C ILE A 11 -0.84 27.69 28.85
N LYS A 12 -1.88 26.95 29.26
CA LYS A 12 -1.75 25.70 30.02
C LYS A 12 -1.90 24.50 29.07
N SER A 13 -0.79 23.78 28.92
CA SER A 13 -0.61 22.32 28.72
C SER A 13 -1.74 21.47 28.13
N LEU A 14 -1.35 20.43 27.36
CA LEU A 14 -2.17 19.23 27.19
C LEU A 14 -2.74 18.80 28.52
N ASP A 15 -4.03 18.52 28.55
CA ASP A 15 -4.57 17.78 29.65
C ASP A 15 -4.36 16.28 29.50
N GLU A 16 -4.29 15.60 30.64
CA GLU A 16 -4.27 14.13 30.69
C GLU A 16 -5.52 13.49 30.06
N SER A 17 -6.47 14.28 29.56
CA SER A 17 -7.68 13.77 28.91
C SER A 17 -7.49 13.47 27.43
N GLY A 18 -6.37 13.87 26.82
CA GLY A 18 -6.07 13.58 25.41
C GLY A 18 -6.92 14.38 24.41
N ARG A 19 -7.38 15.57 24.80
CA ARG A 19 -8.12 16.49 23.92
C ARG A 19 -7.22 17.57 23.34
N GLY A 20 -7.46 17.94 22.10
CA GLY A 20 -6.77 19.08 21.49
C GLY A 20 -7.33 19.53 20.16
N SER A 21 -6.70 20.55 19.61
CA SER A 21 -7.04 21.17 18.33
C SER A 21 -5.78 21.42 17.50
N VAL A 22 -5.85 21.14 16.22
CA VAL A 22 -4.73 21.34 15.27
C VAL A 22 -5.20 22.04 14.02
N VAL A 23 -4.35 22.86 13.42
CA VAL A 23 -4.49 23.27 12.02
C VAL A 23 -3.85 22.17 11.18
N PHE A 24 -4.65 21.52 10.35
CA PHE A 24 -4.17 20.46 9.46
C PHE A 24 -4.11 20.89 7.99
N SER A 25 -4.69 22.05 7.66
CA SER A 25 -4.55 22.69 6.34
C SER A 25 -4.77 24.20 6.44
N THR A 26 -4.13 24.97 5.56
CA THR A 26 -4.41 26.39 5.34
C THR A 26 -5.06 26.54 3.97
N THR A 27 -6.21 27.18 3.87
CA THR A 27 -6.93 27.40 2.60
C THR A 27 -6.42 28.66 1.90
N GLY A 28 -6.65 28.71 0.58
CA GLY A 28 -6.31 29.87 -0.25
C GLY A 28 -4.81 30.07 -0.52
N VAL A 29 -3.98 29.05 -0.24
CA VAL A 29 -2.54 29.06 -0.51
C VAL A 29 -2.16 27.84 -1.34
N VAL A 30 -1.06 27.92 -2.10
CA VAL A 30 -0.49 26.77 -2.81
C VAL A 30 0.24 25.88 -1.81
N ASP A 31 -0.16 24.62 -1.71
CA ASP A 31 0.52 23.62 -0.88
C ASP A 31 1.67 22.92 -1.62
N LYS A 32 2.35 22.00 -0.94
CA LYS A 32 3.51 21.30 -1.51
C LYS A 32 3.16 20.33 -2.64
N ASP A 33 1.87 20.01 -2.82
CA ASP A 33 1.38 19.16 -3.90
C ASP A 33 0.87 19.99 -5.10
N ASN A 34 1.06 21.31 -5.07
CA ASN A 34 0.56 22.28 -6.04
C ASN A 34 -0.97 22.34 -6.10
N ASP A 35 -1.62 22.07 -4.97
CA ASP A 35 -3.04 22.28 -4.79
C ASP A 35 -3.31 23.62 -4.11
N VAL A 36 -4.45 24.23 -4.46
CA VAL A 36 -5.04 25.35 -3.72
C VAL A 36 -6.38 24.90 -3.18
N THR A 37 -6.46 24.68 -1.88
CA THR A 37 -7.73 24.33 -1.24
C THR A 37 -8.57 25.58 -1.01
N LEU A 38 -9.77 25.62 -1.56
CA LEU A 38 -10.66 26.77 -1.41
C LEU A 38 -11.34 26.78 -0.05
N SER A 39 -11.70 27.97 0.45
CA SER A 39 -12.57 28.06 1.63
C SER A 39 -13.92 27.40 1.34
N GLY A 40 -14.43 26.67 2.32
CA GLY A 40 -15.63 25.83 2.25
C GLY A 40 -15.36 24.41 1.73
N ALA A 41 -14.13 24.08 1.30
CA ALA A 41 -13.83 22.77 0.74
C ALA A 41 -13.93 21.64 1.77
N PHE A 42 -13.65 21.91 3.04
CA PHE A 42 -13.73 20.91 4.10
C PHE A 42 -15.13 20.80 4.69
N GLY A 43 -15.87 21.91 4.77
CA GLY A 43 -17.15 21.96 5.47
C GLY A 43 -17.03 21.50 6.93
N SER A 44 -18.06 20.81 7.44
CA SER A 44 -18.04 20.20 8.79
C SER A 44 -18.20 18.69 8.67
N GLN A 45 -17.22 17.93 9.16
CA GLN A 45 -17.19 16.47 9.07
C GLN A 45 -16.50 15.86 10.30
N PHE A 46 -16.58 14.54 10.45
CA PHE A 46 -15.84 13.80 11.48
C PHE A 46 -14.88 12.83 10.80
N CYS A 47 -13.67 12.72 11.33
CA CYS A 47 -12.68 11.79 10.82
C CYS A 47 -11.89 11.11 11.95
N ALA A 48 -11.18 10.05 11.59
CA ALA A 48 -10.27 9.36 12.49
C ALA A 48 -8.95 10.13 12.62
N MET A 49 -8.27 9.97 13.74
CA MET A 49 -6.86 10.32 13.88
C MET A 49 -6.04 9.04 13.81
N VAL A 50 -5.12 8.97 12.85
CA VAL A 50 -4.29 7.77 12.63
C VAL A 50 -2.81 8.14 12.77
N PRO A 51 -1.93 7.22 13.20
CA PRO A 51 -0.54 7.55 13.46
C PRO A 51 0.23 7.63 12.14
N ALA A 52 0.73 8.81 11.77
CA ALA A 52 1.62 9.01 10.62
C ALA A 52 1.15 8.31 9.31
N HIS A 53 -0.13 8.46 8.95
CA HIS A 53 -0.73 7.82 7.77
C HIS A 53 -0.70 6.28 7.76
N GLN A 54 -0.45 5.63 8.90
CA GLN A 54 -0.47 4.19 9.03
C GLN A 54 -1.91 3.68 9.17
N TRP A 55 -2.62 3.57 8.05
CA TRP A 55 -4.01 3.12 8.02
C TRP A 55 -4.21 1.63 8.35
N THR A 56 -3.12 0.87 8.57
CA THR A 56 -3.18 -0.49 9.13
C THR A 56 -3.30 -0.51 10.65
N GLU A 57 -2.88 0.57 11.31
CA GLU A 57 -2.94 0.68 12.75
C GLU A 57 -4.34 1.10 13.21
N ALA A 58 -4.69 0.70 14.43
CA ALA A 58 -5.91 1.21 15.05
C ALA A 58 -5.83 2.74 15.19
N PRO A 59 -6.93 3.48 14.94
CA PRO A 59 -6.96 4.91 15.15
C PRO A 59 -6.55 5.30 16.58
N ILE A 60 -5.64 6.27 16.68
CA ILE A 60 -5.16 6.84 17.94
C ILE A 60 -6.11 7.91 18.48
N GLY A 61 -7.15 8.27 17.74
CA GLY A 61 -8.16 9.24 18.14
C GLY A 61 -9.22 9.45 17.06
N LYS A 62 -10.06 10.44 17.28
CA LYS A 62 -11.05 10.94 16.30
C LYS A 62 -11.48 12.35 16.66
N GLY A 63 -12.04 13.06 15.71
CA GLY A 63 -12.42 14.46 15.94
C GLY A 63 -13.36 15.02 14.89
N LYS A 64 -13.71 16.28 15.09
CA LYS A 64 -14.51 17.08 14.17
C LYS A 64 -13.58 18.01 13.39
N ILE A 65 -13.83 18.11 12.10
CA ILE A 65 -13.17 19.03 11.20
C ILE A 65 -14.09 20.20 10.91
N TYR A 66 -13.54 21.42 10.89
CA TYR A 66 -14.24 22.64 10.49
C TYR A 66 -13.23 23.70 10.03
N GLU A 67 -13.72 24.79 9.45
CA GLU A 67 -12.88 25.93 9.03
C GLU A 67 -13.12 27.13 9.96
N ASP A 68 -12.04 27.83 10.31
CA ASP A 68 -12.05 29.13 10.98
C ASP A 68 -11.13 30.09 10.22
N GLY A 69 -11.71 31.08 9.54
CA GLY A 69 -10.99 31.93 8.60
C GLY A 69 -10.37 31.11 7.46
N ASN A 70 -9.04 31.18 7.33
CA ASN A 70 -8.28 30.41 6.34
C ASN A 70 -7.66 29.12 6.92
N GLU A 71 -8.00 28.74 8.15
CA GLU A 71 -7.46 27.55 8.80
C GLU A 71 -8.51 26.45 8.82
N ALA A 72 -8.11 25.25 8.37
CA ALA A 72 -8.89 24.05 8.59
C ALA A 72 -8.42 23.40 9.90
N ILE A 73 -9.35 23.30 10.84
CA ILE A 73 -9.11 22.85 12.21
C ILE A 73 -9.67 21.46 12.41
N PHE A 74 -8.90 20.62 13.11
CA PHE A 74 -9.33 19.31 13.60
C PHE A 74 -9.33 19.32 15.14
N ASP A 75 -10.53 19.31 15.72
CA ASP A 75 -10.78 19.19 17.16
C ASP A 75 -10.96 17.73 17.53
N PHE A 76 -10.03 17.17 18.30
CA PHE A 76 -9.90 15.74 18.48
C PHE A 76 -9.86 15.29 19.94
N GLN A 77 -10.17 14.00 20.09
CA GLN A 77 -10.03 13.20 21.29
C GLN A 77 -9.17 11.98 20.97
N MET A 78 -8.03 11.85 21.64
CA MET A 78 -7.17 10.67 21.55
C MET A 78 -7.74 9.50 22.34
N ASN A 79 -7.43 8.29 21.89
CA ASN A 79 -7.76 7.03 22.53
C ASN A 79 -6.62 6.58 23.47
N LEU A 80 -6.59 7.15 24.68
CA LEU A 80 -5.58 6.84 25.70
C LEU A 80 -5.74 5.46 26.35
N GLU A 81 -6.76 4.69 25.98
CA GLU A 81 -6.89 3.29 26.41
C GLU A 81 -5.87 2.39 25.69
N THR A 82 -5.42 2.81 24.50
CA THR A 82 -4.43 2.09 23.70
C THR A 82 -3.00 2.56 24.02
N THR A 83 -2.02 1.65 23.90
CA THR A 83 -0.60 2.01 24.03
C THR A 83 -0.20 3.04 22.99
N SER A 84 -0.53 2.80 21.72
CA SER A 84 -0.24 3.75 20.63
C SER A 84 -0.83 5.14 20.90
N GLY A 85 -2.09 5.23 21.36
CA GLY A 85 -2.71 6.51 21.71
C GLY A 85 -2.00 7.23 22.86
N ARG A 86 -1.52 6.52 23.89
CA ARG A 86 -0.73 7.11 24.98
C ARG A 86 0.65 7.58 24.52
N ASP A 87 1.33 6.79 23.70
CA ASP A 87 2.68 7.11 23.21
C ASP A 87 2.65 8.32 22.27
N TRP A 88 1.67 8.38 21.36
CA TRP A 88 1.45 9.55 20.51
C TRP A 88 1.05 10.77 21.33
N HIS A 89 0.15 10.63 22.31
CA HIS A 89 -0.21 11.73 23.19
C HIS A 89 1.01 12.30 23.93
N ALA A 90 1.86 11.43 24.50
CA ALA A 90 3.08 11.84 25.16
C ALA A 90 4.06 12.54 24.21
N SER A 91 4.18 12.05 22.98
CA SER A 91 5.04 12.63 21.94
C SER A 91 4.56 14.03 21.51
N LEU A 92 3.28 14.17 21.19
CA LEU A 92 2.66 15.45 20.84
C LEU A 92 2.76 16.45 21.99
N LYS A 93 2.63 15.95 23.23
CA LYS A 93 2.80 16.75 24.43
C LYS A 93 4.20 17.29 24.60
N TRP A 94 5.17 16.40 24.48
CA TRP A 94 6.56 16.76 24.61
C TRP A 94 6.97 17.80 23.56
N ASP A 95 6.62 17.61 22.29
CA ASP A 95 6.95 18.56 21.21
C ASP A 95 6.34 19.95 21.45
N TYR A 96 5.06 20.01 21.84
CA TYR A 96 4.38 21.28 22.11
C TYR A 96 4.96 22.02 23.32
N GLU A 97 5.35 21.30 24.38
CA GLU A 97 5.92 21.88 25.60
C GLU A 97 7.39 22.32 25.43
N HIS A 98 8.08 21.86 24.38
CA HIS A 98 9.51 22.13 24.12
C HIS A 98 9.70 22.87 22.78
N PRO A 99 9.46 24.20 22.74
CA PRO A 99 9.55 24.96 21.51
C PRO A 99 11.00 25.01 20.93
N PRO A 100 11.14 25.12 19.60
CA PRO A 100 10.05 25.22 18.62
C PRO A 100 9.37 23.86 18.39
N ALA A 101 8.04 23.84 18.45
CA ALA A 101 7.25 22.65 18.11
C ALA A 101 7.43 22.34 16.62
N LEU A 102 7.85 21.11 16.32
CA LEU A 102 8.15 20.65 14.96
C LEU A 102 7.03 19.80 14.38
N GLN A 103 6.08 19.36 15.21
CA GLN A 103 4.99 18.49 14.79
C GLN A 103 4.11 19.17 13.73
N GLN A 104 3.96 18.49 12.59
CA GLN A 104 3.07 18.88 11.50
C GLN A 104 1.89 17.91 11.39
N TYR A 105 0.92 18.29 10.57
CA TYR A 105 -0.27 17.48 10.31
C TYR A 105 -0.49 17.33 8.81
N SER A 106 -1.07 16.20 8.45
CA SER A 106 -1.51 15.87 7.10
C SER A 106 -2.81 15.09 7.20
N TYR A 107 -3.47 14.85 6.07
CA TYR A 107 -4.82 14.32 6.06
C TYR A 107 -5.07 13.53 4.79
N GLY A 108 -5.96 12.54 4.91
CA GLY A 108 -6.33 11.61 3.88
C GLY A 108 -7.74 11.92 3.42
N PHE A 109 -7.91 12.08 2.10
CA PHE A 109 -9.15 12.59 1.55
C PHE A 109 -9.47 12.02 0.17
N ASN A 110 -10.75 12.12 -0.20
CA ASN A 110 -11.22 12.00 -1.56
C ASN A 110 -11.63 13.38 -2.09
N VAL A 111 -11.24 13.68 -3.32
CA VAL A 111 -11.68 14.89 -4.02
C VAL A 111 -13.08 14.66 -4.56
N LYS A 112 -14.06 15.45 -4.11
CA LYS A 112 -15.44 15.41 -4.62
C LYS A 112 -15.65 16.40 -5.75
N GLU A 113 -14.99 17.54 -5.67
CA GLU A 113 -15.05 18.57 -6.71
C GLU A 113 -13.73 19.32 -6.80
N TYR A 114 -13.22 19.48 -8.02
CA TYR A 114 -12.00 20.22 -8.31
C TYR A 114 -12.05 20.87 -9.69
N SER A 115 -11.10 21.77 -9.94
CA SER A 115 -10.81 22.31 -11.27
C SER A 115 -9.33 22.62 -11.41
N PHE A 116 -8.79 22.58 -12.62
CA PHE A 116 -7.47 23.13 -12.90
C PHE A 116 -7.57 24.61 -13.25
N GLY A 117 -6.57 25.39 -12.89
CA GLY A 117 -6.48 26.79 -13.27
C GLY A 117 -5.12 27.38 -12.97
N GLU A 118 -5.03 28.70 -13.04
CA GLU A 118 -3.84 29.46 -12.70
C GLU A 118 -4.06 30.20 -11.37
N PHE A 119 -3.07 30.12 -10.48
CA PHE A 119 -3.02 30.87 -9.22
C PHE A 119 -1.63 31.48 -9.10
N GLU A 120 -1.55 32.80 -8.96
CA GLU A 120 -0.28 33.54 -8.85
C GLU A 120 0.73 33.20 -9.97
N GLY A 121 0.26 33.03 -11.21
CA GLY A 121 1.11 32.70 -12.36
C GLY A 121 1.54 31.23 -12.45
N GLN A 122 1.09 30.37 -11.53
CA GLN A 122 1.37 28.95 -11.51
C GLN A 122 0.12 28.14 -11.87
N ARG A 123 0.30 27.10 -12.68
CA ARG A 123 -0.77 26.12 -12.94
C ARG A 123 -0.96 25.22 -11.72
N VAL A 124 -2.16 25.25 -11.15
CA VAL A 124 -2.52 24.52 -9.92
C VAL A 124 -3.83 23.74 -10.09
N ARG A 125 -4.12 22.85 -9.15
CA ARG A 125 -5.44 22.23 -8.99
C ARG A 125 -6.16 22.87 -7.80
N PHE A 126 -7.32 23.45 -8.07
CA PHE A 126 -8.20 24.01 -7.05
C PHE A 126 -9.10 22.92 -6.46
N LEU A 127 -8.99 22.68 -5.16
CA LEU A 127 -9.84 21.74 -4.44
C LEU A 127 -11.05 22.49 -3.88
N LYS A 128 -12.25 22.17 -4.40
CA LYS A 128 -13.49 22.88 -4.05
C LYS A 128 -14.32 22.16 -3.01
N LYS A 129 -14.23 20.82 -2.97
CA LYS A 129 -14.96 20.00 -2.01
C LYS A 129 -14.22 18.69 -1.76
N LEU A 130 -13.96 18.41 -0.49
CA LEU A 130 -13.20 17.26 -0.02
C LEU A 130 -14.02 16.43 0.97
N GLU A 131 -13.88 15.11 0.87
CA GLU A 131 -14.29 14.18 1.91
C GLU A 131 -13.03 13.70 2.62
N VAL A 132 -12.83 14.13 3.86
CA VAL A 132 -11.66 13.80 4.67
C VAL A 132 -12.02 12.64 5.58
N PHE A 133 -11.27 11.55 5.49
CA PHE A 133 -11.51 10.36 6.30
C PHE A 133 -10.51 10.21 7.45
N GLU A 134 -9.37 10.90 7.40
CA GLU A 134 -8.43 10.98 8.54
C GLU A 134 -7.61 12.28 8.58
N VAL A 135 -7.13 12.60 9.78
CA VAL A 135 -6.07 13.60 10.04
C VAL A 135 -4.97 12.94 10.87
N SER A 136 -3.72 13.06 10.44
CA SER A 136 -2.56 12.39 11.03
C SER A 136 -1.49 13.38 11.52
N PRO A 137 -0.89 13.17 12.71
CA PRO A 137 0.39 13.78 13.02
C PRO A 137 1.49 13.16 12.14
N VAL A 138 2.28 14.01 11.49
CA VAL A 138 3.38 13.64 10.59
C VAL A 138 4.61 14.51 10.81
N LEU A 139 5.79 14.04 10.41
CA LEU A 139 7.01 14.84 10.46
C LEU A 139 7.01 15.98 9.43
N VAL A 140 6.45 15.73 8.24
CA VAL A 140 6.36 16.69 7.15
C VAL A 140 4.97 16.59 6.52
N GLY A 141 4.17 17.63 6.69
CA GLY A 141 2.87 17.77 6.02
C GLY A 141 3.02 18.42 4.64
N ALA A 142 2.12 18.08 3.72
CA ALA A 142 1.98 18.77 2.44
C ALA A 142 1.37 20.18 2.62
N GLY A 143 0.45 20.32 3.58
CA GLY A 143 -0.19 21.57 3.92
C GLY A 143 0.79 22.61 4.48
N VAL A 144 0.48 23.88 4.22
CA VAL A 144 1.24 25.02 4.72
C VAL A 144 0.80 25.36 6.15
N ASN A 145 1.75 25.66 7.03
CA ASN A 145 1.52 26.16 8.39
C ASN A 145 0.63 25.25 9.28
N THR A 146 0.73 23.93 9.08
CA THR A 146 0.06 22.95 9.94
C THR A 146 0.76 22.88 11.29
N ARG A 147 -0.01 22.89 12.37
CA ARG A 147 0.52 23.01 13.74
C ARG A 147 -0.53 22.68 14.79
N THR A 148 -0.04 22.39 15.99
CA THR A 148 -0.88 22.27 17.19
C THR A 148 -1.29 23.65 17.68
N LEU A 149 -2.60 23.89 17.87
CA LEU A 149 -3.11 25.20 18.31
C LEU A 149 -3.15 25.29 19.84
N ASP A 150 -3.99 24.47 20.45
CA ASP A 150 -4.25 24.47 21.87
C ASP A 150 -4.69 23.06 22.27
N LEU A 151 -4.27 22.61 23.44
CA LEU A 151 -4.71 21.36 24.03
C LEU A 151 -5.47 21.61 25.33
N LYS A 152 -6.28 22.67 25.36
CA LYS A 152 -7.50 22.78 26.19
C LYS A 152 -8.32 24.06 25.93
N ARG A 153 -9.62 23.91 25.59
CA ARG A 153 -10.69 24.81 26.08
C ARG A 153 -11.87 24.01 26.64
N GLY A 154 -12.22 24.34 27.89
CA GLY A 154 -13.27 23.70 28.67
C GLY A 154 -14.58 24.50 28.78
N ARG A 155 -15.64 23.74 29.10
CA ARG A 155 -17.00 24.09 29.58
C ARG A 155 -18.09 24.49 28.59
N SER A 156 -17.90 25.36 27.59
CA SER A 156 -19.02 25.75 26.70
C SER A 156 -19.33 24.70 25.62
N GLN A 157 -18.32 23.98 25.13
CA GLN A 157 -18.49 22.94 24.11
C GLN A 157 -18.87 21.57 24.69
N GLN A 158 -18.89 21.40 26.02
CA GLN A 158 -19.22 20.12 26.65
C GLN A 158 -20.71 19.79 26.51
N SER A 159 -21.58 20.79 26.39
CA SER A 159 -23.00 20.63 26.04
C SER A 159 -23.20 20.31 24.57
N GLU A 160 -22.43 20.93 23.67
CA GLU A 160 -22.46 20.63 22.23
C GLU A 160 -21.89 19.24 21.94
N TRP A 161 -20.81 18.85 22.60
CA TRP A 161 -20.23 17.51 22.52
C TRP A 161 -21.14 16.45 23.12
N ARG A 162 -21.81 16.70 24.26
CA ARG A 162 -22.84 15.77 24.79
C ARG A 162 -24.07 15.69 23.88
N SER A 163 -24.44 16.79 23.23
CA SER A 163 -25.50 16.81 22.22
C SER A 163 -25.08 16.08 20.95
N ALA A 164 -23.83 16.23 20.51
CA ALA A 164 -23.23 15.51 19.41
C ALA A 164 -23.04 14.02 19.75
N GLU A 165 -22.71 13.66 20.98
CA GLU A 165 -22.66 12.27 21.48
C GLU A 165 -24.05 11.66 21.56
N LYS A 166 -25.08 12.41 21.98
CA LYS A 166 -26.49 11.97 21.91
C LYS A 166 -26.99 11.84 20.47
N THR A 167 -26.55 12.72 19.59
CA THR A 167 -26.86 12.69 18.15
C THR A 167 -26.11 11.53 17.48
N LEU A 168 -24.84 11.30 17.82
CA LEU A 168 -24.04 10.14 17.42
C LEU A 168 -24.56 8.84 18.03
N ALA A 169 -25.17 8.86 19.21
CA ALA A 169 -25.84 7.70 19.80
C ALA A 169 -27.16 7.40 19.08
N LYS A 170 -27.91 8.42 18.63
CA LYS A 170 -29.06 8.27 17.72
C LYS A 170 -28.66 7.80 16.32
N VAL A 171 -27.55 8.30 15.78
CA VAL A 171 -26.96 7.89 14.49
C VAL A 171 -26.24 6.53 14.60
N ARG A 172 -25.77 6.11 15.78
CA ARG A 172 -25.35 4.73 16.03
C ARG A 172 -26.50 3.73 15.85
N GLY A 173 -27.75 4.18 16.00
CA GLY A 173 -28.94 3.42 15.64
C GLY A 173 -29.24 3.39 14.13
N PHE A 174 -28.65 4.28 13.34
CA PHE A 174 -28.88 4.38 11.89
C PHE A 174 -27.58 4.77 11.16
N PHE A 175 -26.94 3.77 10.55
CA PHE A 175 -26.26 3.91 9.25
C PHE A 175 -24.75 4.24 9.16
N LEU A 176 -23.94 4.21 10.22
CA LEU A 176 -22.48 4.46 10.08
C LEU A 176 -21.53 3.33 10.53
N HIS A 177 -21.99 2.34 11.31
CA HIS A 177 -21.10 1.23 11.70
C HIS A 177 -20.90 0.24 10.56
N GLU A 178 -21.96 -0.17 9.87
CA GLU A 178 -21.85 -1.12 8.75
C GLU A 178 -21.11 -0.54 7.54
N GLN A 179 -21.34 0.73 7.19
CA GLN A 179 -20.62 1.35 6.08
C GLN A 179 -19.14 1.56 6.40
N PHE A 180 -18.81 1.96 7.63
CA PHE A 180 -17.41 2.06 8.06
C PHE A 180 -16.72 0.68 8.09
N GLN A 181 -17.39 -0.34 8.62
CA GLN A 181 -16.88 -1.72 8.62
C GLN A 181 -16.76 -2.30 7.20
N ALA A 182 -17.72 -2.01 6.33
CA ALA A 182 -17.67 -2.41 4.93
C ALA A 182 -16.54 -1.70 4.18
N MET A 183 -16.31 -0.41 4.46
CA MET A 183 -15.21 0.36 3.90
C MET A 183 -13.85 -0.14 4.41
N GLN A 184 -13.72 -0.42 5.72
CA GLN A 184 -12.53 -1.08 6.28
C GLN A 184 -12.30 -2.45 5.64
N LYS A 185 -13.33 -3.29 5.52
CA LYS A 185 -13.22 -4.58 4.81
C LYS A 185 -12.81 -4.41 3.35
N LYS A 186 -13.33 -3.39 2.66
CA LYS A 186 -13.01 -3.11 1.26
C LYS A 186 -11.57 -2.62 1.09
N LEU A 187 -11.10 -1.73 1.97
CA LEU A 187 -9.73 -1.23 2.01
C LEU A 187 -8.73 -2.33 2.40
N VAL A 188 -9.04 -3.13 3.42
CA VAL A 188 -8.23 -4.30 3.80
C VAL A 188 -8.17 -5.30 2.64
N LYS A 189 -9.27 -5.55 1.94
CA LYS A 189 -9.30 -6.43 0.77
C LYS A 189 -8.52 -5.86 -0.42
N GLN A 190 -8.65 -4.56 -0.71
CA GLN A 190 -7.87 -3.90 -1.76
C GLN A 190 -6.37 -3.92 -1.44
N ARG A 191 -6.00 -3.67 -0.19
CA ARG A 191 -4.61 -3.71 0.26
C ARG A 191 -4.07 -5.14 0.32
N ALA A 192 -4.86 -6.13 0.72
CA ALA A 192 -4.49 -7.54 0.63
C ALA A 192 -4.29 -7.95 -0.82
N ASN A 193 -5.10 -7.45 -1.76
CA ASN A 193 -4.90 -7.70 -3.19
C ASN A 193 -3.66 -6.98 -3.74
N LEU A 194 -3.38 -5.74 -3.32
CA LEU A 194 -2.17 -4.99 -3.70
C LEU A 194 -0.91 -5.62 -3.13
N LEU A 195 -0.91 -5.97 -1.83
CA LEU A 195 0.18 -6.70 -1.18
C LEU A 195 0.33 -8.10 -1.77
N ALA A 196 -0.75 -8.79 -2.10
CA ALA A 196 -0.66 -10.07 -2.81
C ALA A 196 -0.11 -9.87 -4.22
N ALA A 197 -0.43 -8.78 -4.92
CA ALA A 197 0.13 -8.48 -6.23
C ALA A 197 1.62 -8.10 -6.16
N GLU A 198 2.02 -7.29 -5.17
CA GLU A 198 3.41 -6.90 -4.91
C GLU A 198 4.24 -8.09 -4.39
N PHE A 199 3.70 -8.88 -3.47
CA PHE A 199 4.29 -10.13 -3.00
C PHE A 199 4.41 -11.11 -4.16
N ASN A 200 3.36 -11.33 -4.96
CA ASN A 200 3.44 -12.15 -6.17
C ASN A 200 4.47 -11.62 -7.17
N ALA A 201 4.62 -10.30 -7.32
CA ALA A 201 5.66 -9.71 -8.17
C ALA A 201 7.07 -9.90 -7.60
N LEU A 202 7.22 -10.07 -6.29
CA LEU A 202 8.47 -10.30 -5.56
C LEU A 202 8.82 -11.78 -5.34
N THR A 203 7.82 -12.68 -5.31
CA THR A 203 8.01 -14.10 -4.99
C THR A 203 7.84 -15.03 -6.18
N LYS A 204 7.18 -14.61 -7.26
CA LYS A 204 7.10 -15.43 -8.47
C LYS A 204 8.44 -15.41 -9.19
N SER A 205 8.95 -16.61 -9.49
CA SER A 205 10.11 -16.77 -10.35
C SER A 205 9.72 -16.31 -11.77
N ARG A 206 10.48 -15.35 -12.30
CA ARG A 206 10.27 -14.76 -13.63
C ARG A 206 11.31 -15.31 -14.57
N TYR A 207 10.92 -15.60 -15.80
CA TYR A 207 11.79 -16.20 -16.80
C TYR A 207 11.72 -15.45 -18.11
N VAL A 208 12.83 -15.41 -18.83
CA VAL A 208 12.92 -14.83 -20.19
C VAL A 208 13.36 -15.94 -21.14
N GLU A 209 12.67 -16.07 -22.26
CA GLU A 209 13.00 -17.02 -23.32
C GLU A 209 14.33 -16.64 -23.98
N THR A 210 15.21 -17.62 -24.13
CA THR A 210 16.54 -17.47 -24.72
C THR A 210 16.64 -18.24 -26.02
N HIS A 211 17.57 -17.81 -26.87
CA HIS A 211 17.88 -18.50 -28.11
C HIS A 211 19.23 -19.18 -27.94
N HIS A 212 19.28 -20.49 -28.12
CA HIS A 212 20.51 -21.27 -28.13
C HIS A 212 20.73 -21.91 -29.49
N GLY A 213 21.96 -21.77 -29.98
CA GLY A 213 22.53 -22.57 -31.05
C GLY A 213 23.82 -23.23 -30.57
N GLY A 214 24.34 -24.18 -31.34
CA GLY A 214 25.59 -24.89 -31.02
C GLY A 214 25.42 -25.95 -29.91
N ASP A 215 26.50 -26.23 -29.18
CA ASP A 215 26.66 -27.43 -28.36
C ASP A 215 25.53 -27.70 -27.36
N PHE A 216 24.99 -26.66 -26.71
CA PHE A 216 23.91 -26.85 -25.73
C PHE A 216 22.59 -27.26 -26.40
N PHE A 217 22.27 -26.66 -27.55
CA PHE A 217 21.11 -27.06 -28.34
C PHE A 217 21.27 -28.50 -28.82
N ASP A 218 22.45 -28.86 -29.34
CA ASP A 218 22.73 -30.19 -29.87
C ASP A 218 22.65 -31.26 -28.79
N GLN A 219 23.14 -30.97 -27.58
CA GLN A 219 22.99 -31.84 -26.42
C GLN A 219 21.52 -32.05 -26.06
N CYS A 220 20.75 -30.97 -25.90
CA CYS A 220 19.33 -31.06 -25.57
C CYS A 220 18.54 -31.81 -26.65
N PHE A 221 18.85 -31.57 -27.92
CA PHE A 221 18.20 -32.23 -29.05
C PHE A 221 18.53 -33.72 -29.11
N SER A 222 19.78 -34.10 -28.87
CA SER A 222 20.22 -35.50 -28.83
C SER A 222 19.54 -36.27 -27.69
N ILE A 223 19.46 -35.66 -26.50
CA ILE A 223 18.74 -36.19 -25.34
C ILE A 223 17.25 -36.35 -25.67
N ALA A 224 16.61 -35.29 -26.16
CA ALA A 224 15.19 -35.31 -26.50
C ALA A 224 14.86 -36.36 -27.57
N SER A 225 15.70 -36.48 -28.61
CA SER A 225 15.54 -37.48 -29.66
C SER A 225 15.62 -38.92 -29.13
N THR A 226 16.59 -39.18 -28.25
CA THR A 226 16.76 -40.49 -27.61
C THR A 226 15.55 -40.86 -26.75
N ILE A 227 15.07 -39.93 -25.92
CA ILE A 227 13.91 -40.13 -25.06
C ILE A 227 12.64 -40.32 -25.87
N SER A 228 12.40 -39.47 -26.87
CA SER A 228 11.23 -39.58 -27.73
C SER A 228 11.19 -40.91 -28.47
N LYS A 229 12.35 -41.41 -28.93
CA LYS A 229 12.45 -42.75 -29.51
C LYS A 229 12.11 -43.85 -28.51
N ALA A 230 12.60 -43.76 -27.27
CA ALA A 230 12.29 -44.73 -26.21
C ALA A 230 10.79 -44.75 -25.84
N LEU A 231 10.14 -43.59 -25.89
CA LEU A 231 8.70 -43.44 -25.64
C LEU A 231 7.82 -43.74 -26.87
N GLY A 232 8.41 -43.94 -28.06
CA GLY A 232 7.66 -44.14 -29.30
C GLY A 232 6.89 -42.90 -29.76
N VAL A 233 7.36 -41.71 -29.41
CA VAL A 233 6.72 -40.42 -29.72
C VAL A 233 7.59 -39.56 -30.63
N LYS A 234 7.01 -38.50 -31.18
CA LYS A 234 7.77 -37.51 -31.97
C LYS A 234 8.65 -36.66 -31.05
N THR A 235 9.82 -36.23 -31.52
CA THR A 235 10.64 -35.25 -30.79
C THR A 235 9.92 -33.90 -30.72
N PRO A 236 9.70 -33.30 -29.53
CA PRO A 236 9.06 -32.01 -29.42
C PRO A 236 9.99 -30.87 -29.87
N ARG A 237 9.40 -29.70 -30.09
CA ARG A 237 10.16 -28.46 -30.34
C ARG A 237 10.87 -28.06 -29.05
N LEU A 238 12.17 -27.79 -29.14
CA LEU A 238 12.95 -27.29 -28.01
C LEU A 238 13.02 -25.76 -28.02
N ARG A 239 12.84 -25.17 -26.84
CA ARG A 239 13.06 -23.76 -26.52
C ARG A 239 13.81 -23.69 -25.19
N PHE A 240 14.28 -22.50 -24.84
CA PHE A 240 15.16 -22.32 -23.70
C PHE A 240 14.80 -21.07 -22.93
N PHE A 241 15.22 -21.01 -21.68
CA PHE A 241 14.96 -19.85 -20.85
C PHE A 241 15.95 -19.72 -19.70
N ARG A 242 16.01 -18.53 -19.13
CA ARG A 242 16.77 -18.26 -17.90
C ARG A 242 15.94 -17.44 -16.93
N ASP A 243 16.43 -17.33 -15.70
CA ASP A 243 15.86 -16.37 -14.74
C ASP A 243 15.91 -14.95 -15.33
N ALA A 244 14.80 -14.24 -15.21
CA ALA A 244 14.72 -12.83 -15.60
C ALA A 244 15.58 -12.00 -14.66
N ARG A 245 16.35 -11.07 -15.22
CA ARG A 245 17.07 -10.07 -14.41
C ARG A 245 16.05 -9.15 -13.71
N ARG A 246 16.51 -8.44 -12.68
CA ARG A 246 15.65 -7.60 -11.84
C ARG A 246 14.82 -6.60 -12.66
N ASP A 247 15.43 -6.05 -13.70
CA ASP A 247 14.91 -5.04 -14.63
C ASP A 247 14.21 -5.63 -15.87
N GLU A 248 14.24 -6.95 -16.07
CA GLU A 248 13.59 -7.58 -17.21
C GLU A 248 12.13 -7.93 -16.91
N ARG A 249 11.28 -7.75 -17.93
CA ARG A 249 9.93 -8.32 -17.95
C ARG A 249 10.05 -9.79 -18.33
N GLY A 250 9.56 -10.70 -17.48
CA GLY A 250 9.54 -12.13 -17.79
C GLY A 250 8.48 -12.45 -18.85
N ASP A 251 8.83 -13.36 -19.76
CA ASP A 251 7.92 -13.95 -20.75
C ASP A 251 6.92 -14.92 -20.08
N PHE A 252 7.32 -15.53 -18.96
CA PHE A 252 6.44 -16.33 -18.11
C PHE A 252 6.86 -16.29 -16.64
N THR A 253 5.93 -16.65 -15.77
CA THR A 253 6.08 -16.58 -14.30
C THR A 253 5.53 -17.81 -13.61
N TYR A 254 6.24 -18.31 -12.60
CA TYR A 254 5.83 -19.44 -11.78
C TYR A 254 5.88 -19.10 -10.29
N ASP A 255 5.04 -19.76 -9.49
CA ASP A 255 5.04 -19.59 -8.02
C ASP A 255 6.26 -20.22 -7.36
N ILE A 256 6.91 -21.18 -8.04
CA ILE A 256 8.13 -21.86 -7.61
C ILE A 256 9.17 -21.87 -8.73
N PRO A 257 10.47 -21.95 -8.42
CA PRO A 257 11.49 -22.12 -9.44
C PRO A 257 11.28 -23.42 -10.22
N VAL A 258 11.30 -23.34 -11.56
CA VAL A 258 11.22 -24.48 -12.48
C VAL A 258 12.51 -24.65 -13.27
N LEU A 259 12.85 -25.90 -13.57
CA LEU A 259 13.99 -26.28 -14.43
C LEU A 259 13.54 -26.55 -15.88
N GLY A 260 12.27 -26.85 -16.09
CA GLY A 260 11.69 -27.11 -17.40
C GLY A 260 10.23 -26.67 -17.45
N ARG A 261 9.69 -26.69 -18.67
CA ARG A 261 8.25 -26.53 -18.92
C ARG A 261 7.86 -27.26 -20.20
N ALA A 262 6.71 -27.91 -20.18
CA ALA A 262 6.06 -28.47 -21.36
C ALA A 262 4.80 -27.70 -21.78
N ASP A 263 4.55 -27.66 -23.08
CA ASP A 263 3.25 -27.33 -23.67
C ASP A 263 2.76 -28.54 -24.49
N PRO A 264 1.76 -29.29 -23.98
CA PRO A 264 1.20 -30.44 -24.66
C PRO A 264 0.46 -30.12 -25.95
N GLU A 265 -0.06 -28.91 -26.13
CA GLU A 265 -0.82 -28.53 -27.34
C GLU A 265 0.14 -28.31 -28.51
N THR A 266 1.20 -27.54 -28.28
CA THR A 266 2.18 -27.22 -29.32
C THR A 266 3.31 -28.23 -29.44
N LYS A 267 3.40 -29.19 -28.51
CA LYS A 267 4.52 -30.12 -28.34
C LYS A 267 5.84 -29.37 -28.25
N THR A 268 5.88 -28.38 -27.35
CA THR A 268 7.08 -27.57 -27.08
C THR A 268 7.58 -27.84 -25.67
N VAL A 269 8.89 -28.04 -25.54
CA VAL A 269 9.59 -28.18 -24.27
C VAL A 269 10.56 -27.00 -24.13
N TRP A 270 10.44 -26.28 -23.02
CA TRP A 270 11.39 -25.26 -22.59
C TRP A 270 12.33 -25.86 -21.55
N VAL A 271 13.63 -25.65 -21.73
CA VAL A 271 14.67 -26.11 -20.81
C VAL A 271 15.40 -24.91 -20.22
N LYS A 272 15.60 -24.88 -18.89
CA LYS A 272 16.35 -23.81 -18.24
C LYS A 272 17.84 -23.88 -18.57
N ASP A 273 18.42 -22.73 -18.89
CA ASP A 273 19.84 -22.57 -19.21
C ASP A 273 20.75 -23.01 -18.06
N GLY A 274 21.92 -23.56 -18.41
CA GLY A 274 22.97 -23.93 -17.45
C GLY A 274 22.84 -25.31 -16.82
N GLN A 275 21.84 -26.10 -17.23
CA GLN A 275 21.73 -27.50 -16.83
C GLN A 275 22.71 -28.39 -17.60
N HIS A 276 23.28 -29.39 -16.93
CA HIS A 276 24.22 -30.33 -17.54
C HIS A 276 24.05 -31.74 -16.96
N GLY A 277 24.58 -32.74 -17.66
CA GLY A 277 24.63 -34.13 -17.19
C GLY A 277 23.25 -34.68 -16.83
N ALA A 278 23.16 -35.40 -15.70
CA ALA A 278 21.94 -36.06 -15.27
C ALA A 278 20.77 -35.11 -14.99
N GLU A 279 21.03 -33.88 -14.53
CA GLU A 279 19.97 -32.88 -14.30
C GLU A 279 19.28 -32.49 -15.62
N LEU A 280 20.07 -32.22 -16.66
CA LEU A 280 19.54 -31.91 -17.98
C LEU A 280 18.71 -33.07 -18.54
N VAL A 281 19.18 -34.31 -18.36
CA VAL A 281 18.49 -35.51 -18.83
C VAL A 281 17.17 -35.71 -18.08
N ASP A 282 17.16 -35.56 -16.75
CA ASP A 282 15.98 -35.66 -15.91
C ASP A 282 14.91 -34.65 -16.36
N THR A 283 15.30 -33.37 -16.45
CA THR A 283 14.40 -32.28 -16.87
C THR A 283 13.83 -32.53 -18.26
N VAL A 284 14.67 -32.85 -19.26
CA VAL A 284 14.17 -33.08 -20.63
C VAL A 284 13.23 -34.28 -20.68
N ALA A 285 13.54 -35.37 -19.98
CA ALA A 285 12.68 -36.55 -19.93
C ALA A 285 11.34 -36.29 -19.22
N HIS A 286 11.38 -35.54 -18.13
CA HIS A 286 10.22 -35.12 -17.37
C HIS A 286 9.27 -34.28 -18.24
N GLU A 287 9.77 -33.22 -18.88
CA GLU A 287 8.94 -32.33 -19.69
C GLU A 287 8.41 -32.99 -20.98
N ILE A 288 9.20 -33.85 -21.63
CA ILE A 288 8.71 -34.64 -22.78
C ILE A 288 7.53 -35.52 -22.34
N SER A 289 7.62 -36.14 -21.18
CA SER A 289 6.54 -37.00 -20.66
C SER A 289 5.24 -36.19 -20.49
N HIS A 290 5.32 -34.97 -19.97
CA HIS A 290 4.17 -34.07 -19.89
C HIS A 290 3.60 -33.68 -21.26
N CYS A 291 4.45 -33.41 -22.25
CA CYS A 291 3.99 -33.18 -23.62
C CYS A 291 3.14 -34.33 -24.18
N TYR A 292 3.31 -35.55 -23.67
CA TYR A 292 2.59 -36.75 -24.12
C TYR A 292 1.59 -37.30 -23.09
N GLY A 293 1.17 -36.47 -22.13
CA GLY A 293 0.02 -36.76 -21.26
C GLY A 293 0.35 -37.48 -19.96
N ALA A 294 1.63 -37.61 -19.60
CA ALA A 294 1.99 -38.06 -18.26
C ALA A 294 1.57 -37.04 -17.20
N ASN A 295 1.13 -37.53 -16.05
CA ASN A 295 0.98 -36.70 -14.85
C ASN A 295 2.33 -36.47 -14.15
N GLU A 296 2.35 -35.61 -13.13
CA GLU A 296 3.56 -35.22 -12.40
C GLU A 296 4.35 -36.42 -11.86
N ASP A 297 3.66 -37.36 -11.20
CA ASP A 297 4.31 -38.53 -10.59
C ASP A 297 4.94 -39.44 -11.65
N GLN A 298 4.25 -39.64 -12.77
CA GLN A 298 4.73 -40.44 -13.90
C GLN A 298 5.94 -39.78 -14.57
N ALA A 299 5.88 -38.47 -14.83
CA ALA A 299 6.95 -37.71 -15.45
C ALA A 299 8.19 -37.68 -14.55
N ALA A 300 8.02 -37.43 -13.25
CA ALA A 300 9.10 -37.41 -12.27
C ALA A 300 9.75 -38.79 -12.06
N ALA A 301 8.96 -39.86 -12.05
CA ALA A 301 9.50 -41.22 -11.97
C ALA A 301 10.30 -41.59 -13.23
N PHE A 302 9.80 -41.21 -14.41
CA PHE A 302 10.46 -41.49 -15.68
C PHE A 302 11.76 -40.70 -15.83
N GLY A 303 11.75 -39.39 -15.57
CA GLY A 303 12.94 -38.55 -15.66
C GLY A 303 14.09 -39.07 -14.80
N ARG A 304 13.83 -39.34 -13.52
CA ARG A 304 14.83 -39.88 -12.59
C ARG A 304 15.38 -41.24 -13.02
N LYS A 305 14.55 -42.08 -13.66
CA LYS A 305 14.99 -43.37 -14.18
C LYS A 305 15.98 -43.16 -15.34
N ILE A 306 15.60 -42.35 -16.33
CA ILE A 306 16.45 -42.10 -17.51
C ILE A 306 17.75 -41.41 -17.11
N ALA A 307 17.70 -40.43 -16.20
CA ALA A 307 18.89 -39.74 -15.72
C ALA A 307 19.90 -40.68 -15.05
N ARG A 308 19.44 -41.71 -14.34
CA ARG A 308 20.30 -42.75 -13.74
C ARG A 308 20.91 -43.66 -14.81
N GLU A 309 20.13 -44.04 -15.81
CA GLU A 309 20.58 -44.89 -16.93
C GLU A 309 21.58 -44.16 -17.84
N TRP A 310 21.52 -42.83 -17.91
CA TRP A 310 22.41 -41.99 -18.73
C TRP A 310 23.79 -41.74 -18.12
N ASN A 311 23.93 -41.91 -16.79
CA ASN A 311 25.18 -41.76 -16.05
C ASN A 311 25.98 -43.07 -15.93
N LEU A 312 25.56 -44.14 -16.64
CA LEU A 312 26.22 -45.43 -16.76
C LEU A 312 26.69 -45.64 -18.21
#